data_AF-A0A1A8GGP0-F1
#
_entry.id   AF-A0A1A8GGP0-F1
#
_cell.length_a   1.000
_cell.length_b   1.000
_cell.length_c   1.000
_cell.angle_alpha   90.00
_cell.angle_beta   90.00
_cell.angle_gamma   90.00
#
_symmetry.space_group_name_H-M   'P 1'
#
loop_
_entity.id
_entity.type
_entity.pdbx_description
1 polymer ?
#
loop_
_entity_poly.entity_id
_entity_poly.type
_entity_poly.pdbx_seq_one_letter_code
_entity_poly.pdbx_strand_id
1 'polypeptide(L)'
;EIADRLNAWTIFNDKNKEFCDWLTQMENKVCQSGDLSIEERVEKLKKDCMEEINLFSENKSHLMQLGEQLLLASDEAKQSQVRGSLQEVNQRWHNLFHHVESRVKKLKETLATVQLLDKNMSNLRSWLSRVETELSRPITYSVCHEQEIQRRLAEHQELQRDIEQHTQAVESVLSLCDVLLRDEDAAGGSEAEGDSLQETSCSLDQRWRTICAMALDRRLQIEETWTLWCRFLNDYSRFEDWLKMAERTAANPNSADVLFSVAKEELKKFESLQRQVHERLTQLELVNNQYRRLARENRTDRASHLKAMVSEGNRRWDTLHHRVTAILHRLKYFTSQREEFESTRESMLVWLTELDLQLTNVEHFSESDVHQKIQQLNSFQKEITLNTERIDSLIVFGEGLIQKSSPQDAALIEDELEELHSYCQEVFSRLVRFHQRLSQPPMITEEPELTFSLETSLELIERPWLGRSQGSLPATPTHLLNSPLERSGQETPVSVDSLPL
;
A
#
# COMPACT_ATOMS: atom_id res chain seq x y z
N GLU A 1 -17.65 -114.13 -2.95
CA GLU A 1 -18.72 -113.30 -3.52
C GLU A 1 -19.28 -112.25 -2.56
N ILE A 2 -19.97 -112.58 -1.46
CA ILE A 2 -20.55 -111.55 -0.55
C ILE A 2 -19.45 -110.78 0.22
N ALA A 3 -18.41 -111.48 0.69
CA ALA A 3 -17.28 -110.86 1.41
C ALA A 3 -16.46 -109.93 0.50
N ASP A 4 -16.21 -110.33 -0.75
CA ASP A 4 -15.46 -109.52 -1.73
C ASP A 4 -16.23 -108.27 -2.14
N ARG A 5 -17.57 -108.37 -2.25
CA ARG A 5 -18.46 -107.22 -2.50
C ARG A 5 -18.53 -106.25 -1.32
N LEU A 6 -18.52 -106.77 -0.07
CA LEU A 6 -18.46 -105.93 1.12
C LEU A 6 -17.11 -105.18 1.21
N ASN A 7 -16.01 -105.87 0.90
CA ASN A 7 -14.67 -105.30 0.90
C ASN A 7 -14.51 -104.17 -0.14
N ALA A 8 -15.03 -104.38 -1.36
CA ALA A 8 -15.06 -103.34 -2.40
C ALA A 8 -15.87 -102.10 -1.97
N TRP A 9 -16.97 -102.30 -1.24
CA TRP A 9 -17.80 -101.23 -0.69
C TRP A 9 -17.08 -100.44 0.41
N THR A 10 -16.36 -101.12 1.30
CA THR A 10 -15.55 -100.47 2.34
C THR A 10 -14.44 -99.63 1.72
N ILE A 11 -13.71 -100.19 0.73
CA ILE A 11 -12.64 -99.48 0.02
C ILE A 11 -13.17 -98.22 -0.68
N PHE A 12 -14.32 -98.30 -1.35
CA PHE A 12 -14.94 -97.15 -1.99
C PHE A 12 -15.34 -96.07 -0.98
N ASN A 13 -16.00 -96.45 0.12
CA ASN A 13 -16.42 -95.49 1.15
C ASN A 13 -15.23 -94.79 1.81
N ASP A 14 -14.16 -95.52 2.10
CA ASP A 14 -12.94 -94.96 2.69
C ASP A 14 -12.26 -93.98 1.73
N LYS A 15 -12.13 -94.36 0.45
CA LYS A 15 -11.56 -93.47 -0.59
C LYS A 15 -12.44 -92.26 -0.88
N ASN A 16 -13.77 -92.42 -0.87
CA ASN A 16 -14.71 -91.33 -1.03
C ASN A 16 -14.62 -90.34 0.14
N LYS A 17 -14.48 -90.85 1.36
CA LYS A 17 -14.29 -90.01 2.56
C LYS A 17 -12.97 -89.24 2.49
N GLU A 18 -11.86 -89.91 2.19
CA GLU A 18 -10.54 -89.27 2.01
C GLU A 18 -10.60 -88.14 0.98
N PHE A 19 -11.28 -88.37 -0.14
CA PHE A 19 -11.46 -87.36 -1.19
C PHE A 19 -12.33 -86.18 -0.74
N CYS A 20 -13.42 -86.45 -0.02
CA CYS A 20 -14.28 -85.41 0.54
C CYS A 20 -13.58 -84.58 1.62
N ASP A 21 -12.75 -85.20 2.45
CA ASP A 21 -11.93 -84.51 3.46
C ASP A 21 -10.91 -83.59 2.79
N TRP A 22 -10.22 -84.08 1.75
CA TRP A 22 -9.31 -83.27 0.93
C TRP A 22 -10.03 -82.11 0.22
N LEU A 23 -11.19 -82.35 -0.40
CA LEU A 23 -12.00 -81.29 -1.02
C LEU A 23 -12.32 -80.20 -0.01
N THR A 24 -12.73 -80.57 1.20
CA THR A 24 -13.07 -79.63 2.27
C THR A 24 -11.84 -78.82 2.71
N GLN A 25 -10.68 -79.46 2.84
CA GLN A 25 -9.43 -78.77 3.14
C GLN A 25 -9.06 -77.75 2.06
N MET A 26 -9.19 -78.13 0.79
CA MET A 26 -8.87 -77.27 -0.34
C MET A 26 -9.86 -76.11 -0.48
N GLU A 27 -11.16 -76.37 -0.35
CA GLU A 27 -12.21 -75.35 -0.34
C GLU A 27 -11.91 -74.28 0.74
N ASN A 28 -11.47 -74.70 1.93
CA ASN A 28 -11.05 -73.77 2.99
C ASN A 28 -9.75 -73.02 2.66
N LYS A 29 -8.77 -73.70 2.05
CA LYS A 29 -7.47 -73.12 1.68
C LYS A 29 -7.61 -72.02 0.62
N VAL A 30 -8.56 -72.15 -0.31
CA VAL A 30 -8.84 -71.12 -1.34
C VAL A 30 -9.49 -69.86 -0.74
N CYS A 31 -10.25 -70.03 0.33
CA CYS A 31 -10.91 -68.94 1.06
C CYS A 31 -10.00 -68.24 2.09
N GLN A 32 -8.86 -68.84 2.46
CA GLN A 32 -7.96 -68.26 3.47
C GLN A 32 -7.08 -67.16 2.88
N SER A 33 -7.33 -65.93 3.31
CA SER A 33 -6.43 -64.78 3.13
C SER A 33 -5.51 -64.68 4.35
N GLY A 34 -4.25 -65.08 4.22
CA GLY A 34 -3.23 -64.77 5.23
C GLY A 34 -2.64 -63.36 5.05
N ASP A 35 -1.75 -62.94 5.96
CA ASP A 35 -0.87 -61.75 5.84
C ASP A 35 0.15 -61.95 4.71
N LEU A 36 -0.32 -62.02 3.48
CA LEU A 36 0.47 -62.17 2.26
C LEU A 36 0.13 -61.01 1.32
N SER A 37 1.15 -60.47 0.63
CA SER A 37 0.91 -59.46 -0.40
C SER A 37 0.04 -60.03 -1.53
N ILE A 38 -0.56 -59.17 -2.34
CA ILE A 38 -1.39 -59.62 -3.44
C ILE A 38 -0.60 -60.41 -4.49
N GLU A 39 0.67 -60.07 -4.75
CA GLU A 39 1.57 -60.91 -5.56
C GLU A 39 1.77 -62.30 -4.94
N GLU A 40 2.04 -62.37 -3.64
CA GLU A 40 2.26 -63.62 -2.92
C GLU A 40 1.01 -64.50 -2.91
N ARG A 41 -0.17 -63.91 -2.78
CA ARG A 41 -1.47 -64.62 -2.88
C ARG A 41 -1.68 -65.21 -4.26
N VAL A 42 -1.41 -64.45 -5.33
CA VAL A 42 -1.51 -64.95 -6.71
C VAL A 42 -0.59 -66.14 -6.90
N GLU A 43 0.67 -66.02 -6.48
CA GLU A 43 1.67 -67.06 -6.68
C GLU A 43 1.38 -68.31 -5.83
N LYS A 44 1.05 -68.13 -4.55
CA LYS A 44 0.69 -69.23 -3.63
C LYS A 44 -0.55 -69.98 -4.11
N LEU A 45 -1.62 -69.27 -4.50
CA LEU A 45 -2.85 -69.91 -4.96
C LEU A 45 -2.64 -70.63 -6.30
N LYS A 46 -1.87 -70.03 -7.21
CA LYS A 46 -1.57 -70.64 -8.52
C LYS A 46 -0.64 -71.85 -8.40
N LYS A 47 0.35 -71.81 -7.52
CA LYS A 47 1.33 -72.89 -7.35
C LYS A 47 0.78 -74.00 -6.46
N ASP A 48 0.40 -73.68 -5.23
CA ASP A 48 0.03 -74.69 -4.24
C ASP A 48 -1.29 -75.39 -4.58
N CYS A 49 -2.32 -74.66 -5.04
CA CYS A 49 -3.59 -75.31 -5.37
C CYS A 49 -3.53 -76.10 -6.68
N MET A 50 -2.79 -75.63 -7.68
CA MET A 50 -2.71 -76.32 -8.97
C MET A 50 -1.87 -77.60 -8.87
N GLU A 51 -0.76 -77.57 -8.12
CA GLU A 51 0.06 -78.75 -7.83
C GLU A 51 -0.75 -79.81 -7.06
N GLU A 52 -1.51 -79.42 -6.02
CA GLU A 52 -2.34 -80.34 -5.25
C GLU A 52 -3.53 -80.90 -6.04
N ILE A 53 -4.21 -80.08 -6.84
CA ILE A 53 -5.29 -80.53 -7.74
C ILE A 53 -4.76 -81.53 -8.75
N ASN A 54 -3.58 -81.29 -9.33
CA ASN A 54 -2.98 -82.23 -10.27
C ASN A 54 -2.64 -83.57 -9.59
N LEU A 55 -2.10 -83.54 -8.37
CA LEU A 55 -1.78 -84.75 -7.61
C LEU A 55 -3.03 -85.58 -7.27
N PHE A 56 -4.13 -84.94 -6.86
CA PHE A 56 -5.38 -85.62 -6.51
C PHE A 56 -6.27 -86.00 -7.71
N SER A 57 -5.89 -85.59 -8.93
CA SER A 57 -6.62 -85.96 -10.15
C SER A 57 -6.58 -87.47 -10.42
N GLU A 58 -5.46 -88.12 -10.08
CA GLU A 58 -5.30 -89.58 -10.16
C GLU A 58 -6.20 -90.28 -9.11
N ASN A 59 -6.25 -89.74 -7.89
CA ASN A 59 -7.13 -90.23 -6.82
C ASN A 59 -8.61 -90.12 -7.22
N LYS A 60 -9.00 -89.02 -7.88
CA LYS A 60 -10.34 -88.85 -8.45
C LYS A 60 -10.63 -89.93 -9.49
N SER A 61 -9.72 -90.13 -10.44
CA SER A 61 -9.89 -91.14 -11.51
C SER A 61 -10.06 -92.54 -10.92
N HIS A 62 -9.25 -92.89 -9.91
CA HIS A 62 -9.35 -94.16 -9.21
C HIS A 62 -10.67 -94.32 -8.45
N LEU A 63 -11.15 -93.28 -7.75
CA LEU A 63 -12.46 -93.30 -7.09
C LEU A 63 -13.61 -93.47 -8.08
N MET A 64 -13.53 -92.83 -9.26
CA MET A 64 -14.50 -92.99 -10.34
C MET A 64 -14.54 -94.43 -10.87
N GLN A 65 -13.38 -95.05 -11.10
CA GLN A 65 -13.27 -96.44 -11.54
C GLN A 65 -13.83 -97.43 -10.51
N LEU A 66 -13.52 -97.24 -9.22
CA LEU A 66 -14.07 -98.05 -8.14
C LEU A 66 -15.60 -97.93 -8.07
N GLY A 67 -16.12 -96.71 -8.23
CA GLY A 67 -17.55 -96.45 -8.27
C GLY A 67 -18.25 -97.09 -9.47
N GLU A 68 -17.65 -97.04 -10.67
CA GLU A 68 -18.16 -97.73 -11.86
C GLU A 68 -18.20 -99.25 -11.69
N GLN A 69 -17.17 -99.84 -11.08
CA GLN A 69 -17.14 -101.28 -10.77
C GLN A 69 -18.25 -101.66 -9.76
N LEU A 70 -18.49 -100.83 -8.75
CA LEU A 70 -19.57 -101.05 -7.78
C LEU A 70 -20.97 -100.88 -8.38
N LEU A 71 -21.13 -99.98 -9.36
CA LEU A 71 -22.38 -99.83 -10.11
C LEU A 71 -22.71 -101.12 -10.89
N LEU A 72 -21.72 -101.81 -11.45
CA LEU A 72 -21.94 -103.08 -12.18
C LEU A 72 -22.25 -104.28 -11.26
N ALA A 73 -21.86 -104.22 -9.98
CA ALA A 73 -21.89 -105.35 -9.06
C ALA A 73 -22.98 -105.29 -7.97
N SER A 74 -23.79 -104.23 -7.91
CA SER A 74 -24.69 -103.91 -6.79
C SER A 74 -26.19 -103.97 -7.13
N ASP A 75 -27.04 -104.03 -6.09
CA ASP A 75 -28.50 -103.86 -6.20
C ASP A 75 -28.91 -102.39 -6.46
N GLU A 76 -30.16 -102.17 -6.90
CA GLU A 76 -30.65 -100.87 -7.38
C GLU A 76 -30.57 -99.74 -6.33
N ALA A 77 -30.75 -100.07 -5.05
CA ALA A 77 -30.63 -99.12 -3.93
C ALA A 77 -29.18 -98.68 -3.72
N LYS A 78 -28.23 -99.63 -3.72
CA LYS A 78 -26.79 -99.35 -3.59
C LYS A 78 -26.22 -98.67 -4.83
N GLN A 79 -26.70 -99.02 -6.02
CA GLN A 79 -26.34 -98.33 -7.26
C GLN A 79 -26.73 -96.85 -7.22
N SER A 80 -27.92 -96.55 -6.69
CA SER A 80 -28.39 -95.18 -6.53
C SER A 80 -27.51 -94.39 -5.55
N GLN A 81 -27.08 -95.02 -4.44
CA GLN A 81 -26.18 -94.41 -3.46
C GLN A 81 -24.78 -94.12 -4.03
N VAL A 82 -24.17 -95.09 -4.72
CA VAL A 82 -22.85 -94.91 -5.37
C VAL A 82 -22.93 -93.84 -6.45
N ARG A 83 -23.99 -93.83 -7.27
CA ARG A 83 -24.22 -92.80 -8.29
C ARG A 83 -24.33 -91.40 -7.67
N GLY A 84 -25.09 -91.26 -6.58
CA GLY A 84 -25.21 -90.00 -5.84
C GLY A 84 -23.87 -89.50 -5.30
N SER A 85 -23.08 -90.39 -4.67
CA SER A 85 -21.76 -90.06 -4.13
C SER A 85 -20.76 -89.62 -5.21
N LEU A 86 -20.70 -90.34 -6.34
CA LEU A 86 -19.84 -89.97 -7.47
C LEU A 86 -20.26 -88.64 -8.11
N GLN A 87 -21.56 -88.37 -8.16
CA GLN A 87 -22.08 -87.08 -8.65
C GLN A 87 -21.72 -85.93 -7.71
N GLU A 88 -21.88 -86.12 -6.41
CA GLU A 88 -21.50 -85.12 -5.39
C GLU A 88 -20.02 -84.79 -5.47
N VAL A 89 -19.15 -85.82 -5.45
CA VAL A 89 -17.71 -85.64 -5.54
C VAL A 89 -17.31 -84.96 -6.85
N ASN A 90 -17.89 -85.35 -7.98
CA ASN A 90 -17.64 -84.67 -9.25
C ASN A 90 -18.08 -83.22 -9.20
N GLN A 91 -19.27 -82.93 -8.65
CA GLN A 91 -19.78 -81.57 -8.58
C GLN A 91 -18.88 -80.69 -7.70
N ARG A 92 -18.50 -81.17 -6.51
CA ARG A 92 -17.57 -80.47 -5.61
C ARG A 92 -16.21 -80.25 -6.24
N TRP A 93 -15.65 -81.24 -6.94
CA TRP A 93 -14.40 -81.07 -7.68
C TRP A 93 -14.49 -79.98 -8.75
N HIS A 94 -15.53 -79.99 -9.59
CA HIS A 94 -15.70 -78.96 -10.61
C HIS A 94 -15.91 -77.58 -10.00
N ASN A 95 -16.67 -77.49 -8.90
CA ASN A 95 -16.89 -76.25 -8.17
C ASN A 95 -15.57 -75.71 -7.59
N LEU A 96 -14.76 -76.56 -6.94
CA LEU A 96 -13.45 -76.19 -6.41
C LEU A 96 -12.53 -75.69 -7.52
N PHE A 97 -12.42 -76.42 -8.63
CA PHE A 97 -11.58 -76.05 -9.77
C PHE A 97 -11.99 -74.68 -10.33
N HIS A 98 -13.30 -74.49 -10.57
CA HIS A 98 -13.84 -73.22 -11.05
C HIS A 98 -13.63 -72.09 -10.02
N HIS A 99 -13.75 -72.38 -8.73
CA HIS A 99 -13.53 -71.40 -7.67
C HIS A 99 -12.06 -70.95 -7.62
N VAL A 100 -11.11 -71.89 -7.70
CA VAL A 100 -9.67 -71.57 -7.80
C VAL A 100 -9.37 -70.74 -9.03
N GLU A 101 -9.87 -71.13 -10.21
CA GLU A 101 -9.67 -70.37 -11.45
C GLU A 101 -10.22 -68.94 -11.35
N SER A 102 -11.44 -68.80 -10.84
CA SER A 102 -12.09 -67.50 -10.65
C SER A 102 -11.33 -66.64 -9.63
N ARG A 103 -10.83 -67.23 -8.54
CA ARG A 103 -10.07 -66.54 -7.50
C ARG A 103 -8.71 -66.08 -8.01
N VAL A 104 -7.96 -66.95 -8.71
CA VAL A 104 -6.69 -66.59 -9.35
C VAL A 104 -6.90 -65.47 -10.37
N LYS A 105 -7.98 -65.53 -11.16
CA LYS A 105 -8.32 -64.49 -12.13
C LYS A 105 -8.57 -63.15 -11.43
N LYS A 106 -9.41 -63.12 -10.39
CA LYS A 106 -9.69 -61.88 -9.63
C LYS A 106 -8.41 -61.28 -9.03
N LEU A 107 -7.60 -62.09 -8.33
CA LEU A 107 -6.37 -61.61 -7.71
C LEU A 107 -5.36 -61.06 -8.74
N LYS A 108 -5.29 -61.63 -9.94
CA LYS A 108 -4.46 -61.10 -11.03
C LYS A 108 -4.99 -59.77 -11.57
N GLU A 109 -6.30 -59.60 -11.67
CA GLU A 109 -6.93 -58.34 -12.09
C GLU A 109 -6.65 -57.24 -11.06
N THR A 110 -6.80 -57.53 -9.76
CA THR A 110 -6.47 -56.59 -8.68
C THR A 110 -4.96 -56.29 -8.61
N LEU A 111 -4.09 -57.29 -8.81
CA LEU A 111 -2.65 -57.04 -8.90
C LEU A 111 -2.31 -56.09 -10.06
N ALA A 112 -2.94 -56.27 -11.22
CA ALA A 112 -2.74 -55.39 -12.36
C ALA A 112 -3.20 -53.95 -12.09
N THR A 113 -4.29 -53.75 -11.34
CA THR A 113 -4.75 -52.41 -10.95
C THR A 113 -3.83 -51.75 -9.94
N VAL A 114 -3.29 -52.47 -8.95
CA VAL A 114 -2.24 -51.97 -8.03
C VAL A 114 -0.99 -51.54 -8.80
N GLN A 115 -0.49 -52.39 -9.69
CA GLN A 115 0.70 -52.07 -10.51
C GLN A 115 0.47 -50.85 -11.42
N LEU A 116 -0.75 -50.70 -11.95
CA LEU A 116 -1.12 -49.53 -12.75
C LEU A 116 -1.17 -48.26 -11.91
N LEU A 117 -1.72 -48.34 -10.69
CA LEU A 117 -1.73 -47.24 -9.73
C LEU A 117 -0.31 -46.79 -9.41
N ASP A 118 0.58 -47.71 -9.04
CA ASP A 118 1.97 -47.41 -8.68
C ASP A 118 2.72 -46.73 -9.83
N LYS A 119 2.54 -47.25 -11.05
CA LYS A 119 3.13 -46.66 -12.27
C LYS A 119 2.63 -45.24 -12.49
N ASN A 120 1.32 -45.02 -12.45
CA ASN A 120 0.72 -43.70 -12.69
C ASN A 120 1.13 -42.70 -11.60
N MET A 121 1.15 -43.13 -10.35
CA MET A 121 1.59 -42.30 -9.23
C MET A 121 3.07 -41.94 -9.29
N SER A 122 3.94 -42.89 -9.66
CA SER A 122 5.36 -42.61 -9.87
C SER A 122 5.56 -41.55 -10.95
N ASN A 123 4.79 -41.60 -12.04
CA ASN A 123 4.88 -40.62 -13.13
C ASN A 123 4.43 -39.22 -12.70
N LEU A 124 3.41 -39.11 -11.84
CA LEU A 124 2.91 -37.82 -11.35
C LEU A 124 3.80 -37.17 -10.29
N ARG A 125 4.53 -37.97 -9.50
CA ARG A 125 5.24 -37.48 -8.31
C ARG A 125 6.23 -36.35 -8.61
N SER A 126 7.02 -36.50 -9.67
CA SER A 126 8.01 -35.51 -10.10
C SER A 126 7.34 -34.25 -10.66
N TRP A 127 6.27 -34.43 -11.43
CA TRP A 127 5.49 -33.33 -11.98
C TRP A 127 4.84 -32.48 -10.89
N LEU A 128 4.15 -33.11 -9.93
CA LEU A 128 3.53 -32.41 -8.80
C LEU A 128 4.55 -31.56 -8.04
N SER A 129 5.71 -32.16 -7.70
CA SER A 129 6.76 -31.46 -6.96
C SER A 129 7.33 -30.26 -7.74
N ARG A 130 7.50 -30.39 -9.07
CA ARG A 130 7.96 -29.29 -9.93
C ARG A 130 6.94 -28.15 -9.95
N VAL A 131 5.67 -28.45 -10.19
CA VAL A 131 4.61 -27.43 -10.29
C VAL A 131 4.37 -26.74 -8.96
N GLU A 132 4.38 -27.47 -7.84
CA GLU A 132 4.31 -26.89 -6.48
C GLU A 132 5.48 -25.91 -6.23
N THR A 133 6.68 -26.29 -6.65
CA THR A 133 7.87 -25.44 -6.54
C THR A 133 7.78 -24.20 -7.44
N GLU A 134 7.25 -24.33 -8.65
CA GLU A 134 7.06 -23.21 -9.56
C GLU A 134 5.98 -22.23 -9.07
N LEU A 135 4.86 -22.73 -8.57
CA LEU A 135 3.76 -21.93 -8.03
C LEU A 135 4.12 -21.22 -6.74
N SER A 136 4.97 -21.81 -5.89
CA SER A 136 5.45 -21.19 -4.64
C SER A 136 6.50 -20.09 -4.84
N ARG A 137 7.12 -19.99 -6.03
CA ARG A 137 8.08 -18.91 -6.31
C ARG A 137 7.37 -17.55 -6.35
N PRO A 138 7.89 -16.52 -5.66
CA PRO A 138 7.28 -15.19 -5.69
C PRO A 138 7.25 -14.63 -7.11
N ILE A 139 6.16 -13.95 -7.45
CA ILE A 139 6.07 -13.19 -8.70
C ILE A 139 7.00 -11.99 -8.56
N THR A 140 7.84 -11.76 -9.55
CA THR A 140 8.79 -10.65 -9.55
C THR A 140 8.61 -9.85 -10.82
N TYR A 141 8.63 -8.53 -10.71
CA TYR A 141 8.44 -7.68 -11.86
C TYR A 141 9.73 -6.95 -12.20
N SER A 142 10.14 -6.99 -13.47
CA SER A 142 11.36 -6.32 -13.92
C SER A 142 11.17 -4.80 -13.93
N VAL A 143 10.09 -4.34 -14.58
CA VAL A 143 9.76 -2.92 -14.79
C VAL A 143 8.26 -2.70 -14.55
N CYS A 144 7.88 -1.49 -14.11
CA CYS A 144 6.47 -1.10 -14.02
C CYS A 144 5.89 -0.75 -15.40
N HIS A 145 5.46 -1.76 -16.17
CA HIS A 145 4.92 -1.57 -17.52
C HIS A 145 3.95 -2.67 -17.95
N GLU A 146 3.02 -2.37 -18.86
CA GLU A 146 2.02 -3.31 -19.36
C GLU A 146 2.64 -4.57 -19.97
N GLN A 147 3.69 -4.42 -20.78
CA GLN A 147 4.41 -5.54 -21.40
C GLN A 147 4.98 -6.54 -20.37
N GLU A 148 5.42 -6.07 -19.21
CA GLU A 148 5.91 -6.95 -18.14
C GLU A 148 4.76 -7.77 -17.55
N ILE A 149 3.58 -7.17 -17.37
CA ILE A 149 2.37 -7.88 -16.93
C ILE A 149 1.98 -8.93 -17.96
N GLN A 150 1.93 -8.57 -19.25
CA GLN A 150 1.58 -9.50 -20.33
C GLN A 150 2.55 -10.68 -20.39
N ARG A 151 3.85 -10.44 -20.21
CA ARG A 151 4.86 -11.50 -20.12
C ARG A 151 4.58 -12.44 -18.96
N ARG A 152 4.28 -11.92 -17.77
CA ARG A 152 3.95 -12.75 -16.58
C ARG A 152 2.66 -13.54 -16.76
N LEU A 153 1.65 -12.95 -17.39
CA LEU A 153 0.40 -13.65 -17.73
C LEU A 153 0.64 -14.76 -18.75
N ALA A 154 1.48 -14.54 -19.77
CA ALA A 154 1.82 -15.56 -20.75
C ALA A 154 2.58 -16.75 -20.13
N GLU A 155 3.58 -16.47 -19.28
CA GLU A 155 4.30 -17.50 -18.52
C GLU A 155 3.35 -18.31 -17.62
N HIS A 156 2.43 -17.62 -16.93
CA HIS A 156 1.42 -18.28 -16.12
C HIS A 156 0.46 -19.13 -16.97
N GLN A 157 0.06 -18.64 -18.15
CA GLN A 157 -0.83 -19.36 -19.06
C GLN A 157 -0.18 -20.66 -19.58
N GLU A 158 1.13 -20.68 -19.79
CA GLU A 158 1.88 -21.90 -20.10
C GLU A 158 1.79 -22.91 -18.96
N LEU A 159 2.03 -22.47 -17.72
CA LEU A 159 1.90 -23.32 -16.54
C LEU A 159 0.46 -23.82 -16.35
N GLN A 160 -0.53 -22.96 -16.58
CA GLN A 160 -1.95 -23.33 -16.49
C GLN A 160 -2.31 -24.42 -17.51
N ARG A 161 -1.79 -24.33 -18.74
CA ARG A 161 -1.97 -25.41 -19.74
C ARG A 161 -1.31 -26.71 -19.32
N ASP A 162 -0.13 -26.66 -18.71
CA ASP A 162 0.55 -27.85 -18.17
C ASP A 162 -0.27 -28.51 -17.04
N ILE A 163 -0.86 -27.71 -16.15
CA ILE A 163 -1.78 -28.19 -15.10
C ILE A 163 -3.01 -28.86 -15.71
N GLU A 164 -3.67 -28.20 -16.67
CA GLU A 164 -4.87 -28.74 -17.32
C GLU A 164 -4.61 -30.09 -18.01
N GLN A 165 -3.44 -30.26 -18.64
CA GLN A 165 -3.04 -31.52 -19.28
C GLN A 165 -2.90 -32.71 -18.29
N HIS A 166 -2.63 -32.44 -17.02
CA HIS A 166 -2.46 -33.48 -15.99
C HIS A 166 -3.75 -33.82 -15.23
N THR A 167 -4.85 -33.09 -15.47
CA THR A 167 -6.15 -33.32 -14.82
C THR A 167 -6.60 -34.77 -14.93
N GLN A 168 -6.62 -35.31 -16.15
CA GLN A 168 -7.08 -36.68 -16.40
C GLN A 168 -6.16 -37.73 -15.72
N ALA A 169 -4.86 -37.45 -15.62
CA ALA A 169 -3.92 -38.36 -14.97
C ALA A 169 -4.17 -38.42 -13.45
N VAL A 170 -4.44 -37.28 -12.82
CA VAL A 170 -4.82 -37.20 -11.41
C VAL A 170 -6.15 -37.90 -11.15
N GLU A 171 -7.18 -37.62 -11.96
CA GLU A 171 -8.48 -38.29 -11.88
C GLU A 171 -8.35 -39.82 -12.04
N SER A 172 -7.52 -40.28 -12.97
CA SER A 172 -7.28 -41.70 -13.17
C SER A 172 -6.66 -42.36 -11.95
N VAL A 173 -5.71 -41.70 -11.28
CA VAL A 173 -5.11 -42.24 -10.06
C VAL A 173 -6.14 -42.28 -8.92
N LEU A 174 -6.88 -41.20 -8.70
CA LEU A 174 -7.90 -41.15 -7.65
C LEU A 174 -8.97 -42.23 -7.88
N SER A 175 -9.38 -42.44 -9.14
CA SER A 175 -10.30 -43.52 -9.50
C SER A 175 -9.71 -44.91 -9.25
N LEU A 176 -8.41 -45.12 -9.46
CA LEU A 176 -7.76 -46.40 -9.16
C LEU A 176 -7.69 -46.64 -7.64
N CYS A 177 -7.36 -45.61 -6.86
CA CYS A 177 -7.43 -45.68 -5.40
C CYS A 177 -8.83 -46.05 -4.93
N ASP A 178 -9.88 -45.40 -5.45
CA ASP A 178 -11.28 -45.68 -5.09
C ASP A 178 -11.70 -47.12 -5.42
N VAL A 179 -11.26 -47.65 -6.58
CA VAL A 179 -11.54 -49.03 -6.96
C VAL A 179 -10.86 -50.02 -6.01
N LEU A 180 -9.59 -49.78 -5.68
CA LEU A 180 -8.80 -50.64 -4.80
C LEU A 180 -9.27 -50.57 -3.35
N LEU A 181 -9.67 -49.40 -2.85
CA LEU A 181 -10.25 -49.22 -1.51
C LEU A 181 -11.57 -49.99 -1.33
N ARG A 182 -12.31 -50.24 -2.42
CA ARG A 182 -13.54 -51.04 -2.41
C ARG A 182 -13.29 -52.54 -2.62
N ASP A 183 -12.08 -52.94 -3.01
CA ASP A 183 -11.72 -54.34 -3.22
C ASP A 183 -11.09 -54.93 -1.97
N GLU A 184 -11.82 -55.82 -1.30
CA GLU A 184 -11.34 -56.51 -0.08
C GLU A 184 -10.04 -57.29 -0.31
N ASP A 185 -9.74 -57.68 -1.55
CA ASP A 185 -8.53 -58.41 -1.89
C ASP A 185 -7.29 -57.53 -2.01
N ALA A 186 -7.48 -56.24 -2.29
CA ALA A 186 -6.41 -55.25 -2.43
C ALA A 186 -5.81 -54.86 -1.07
N ALA A 187 -6.60 -54.90 0.00
CA ALA A 187 -6.21 -54.45 1.34
C ALA A 187 -5.52 -55.53 2.20
N GLY A 188 -5.02 -56.62 1.60
CA GLY A 188 -4.15 -57.56 2.34
C GLY A 188 -4.77 -58.24 3.57
N GLY A 189 -6.08 -58.08 3.85
CA GLY A 189 -6.64 -58.49 5.15
C GLY A 189 -6.09 -57.71 6.36
N SER A 190 -5.23 -56.71 6.13
CA SER A 190 -4.60 -55.87 7.14
C SER A 190 -5.07 -54.43 6.97
N GLU A 191 -5.66 -53.85 8.02
CA GLU A 191 -6.15 -52.46 8.01
C GLU A 191 -5.06 -51.45 7.58
N ALA A 192 -3.78 -51.77 7.79
CA ALA A 192 -2.66 -50.90 7.50
C ALA A 192 -2.44 -50.60 5.99
N GLU A 193 -2.72 -51.55 5.09
CA GLU A 193 -2.55 -51.34 3.64
C GLU A 193 -3.68 -50.45 3.08
N GLY A 194 -4.91 -50.66 3.58
CA GLY A 194 -6.06 -49.80 3.29
C GLY A 194 -5.84 -48.37 3.77
N ASP A 195 -5.34 -48.20 4.98
CA ASP A 195 -5.00 -46.89 5.55
C ASP A 195 -3.91 -46.17 4.73
N SER A 196 -2.86 -46.90 4.32
CA SER A 196 -1.81 -46.33 3.47
C SER A 196 -2.35 -45.89 2.12
N LEU A 197 -3.21 -46.69 1.48
CA LEU A 197 -3.81 -46.34 0.19
C LEU A 197 -4.73 -45.11 0.34
N GLN A 198 -5.53 -45.07 1.39
CA GLN A 198 -6.39 -43.93 1.73
C GLN A 198 -5.55 -42.65 1.91
N GLU A 199 -4.43 -42.73 2.65
CA GLU A 199 -3.52 -41.61 2.84
C GLU A 199 -2.95 -41.11 1.51
N THR A 200 -2.53 -42.01 0.61
CA THR A 200 -2.01 -41.60 -0.71
C THR A 200 -3.07 -40.90 -1.57
N SER A 201 -4.32 -41.37 -1.53
CA SER A 201 -5.46 -40.76 -2.23
C SER A 201 -5.77 -39.37 -1.68
N CYS A 202 -5.91 -39.25 -0.36
CA CYS A 202 -6.15 -37.98 0.32
C CYS A 202 -5.01 -36.97 0.08
N SER A 203 -3.76 -37.41 0.15
CA SER A 203 -2.58 -36.58 -0.11
C SER A 203 -2.60 -36.04 -1.55
N LEU A 204 -2.90 -36.89 -2.53
CA LEU A 204 -2.98 -36.46 -3.93
C LEU A 204 -4.11 -35.44 -4.15
N ASP A 205 -5.32 -35.72 -3.66
CA ASP A 205 -6.46 -34.80 -3.80
C ASP A 205 -6.15 -33.43 -3.15
N GLN A 206 -5.57 -33.43 -1.96
CA GLN A 206 -5.18 -32.18 -1.28
C GLN A 206 -4.12 -31.40 -2.08
N ARG A 207 -3.08 -32.07 -2.56
CA ARG A 207 -2.02 -31.44 -3.36
C ARG A 207 -2.57 -30.86 -4.66
N TRP A 208 -3.42 -31.62 -5.36
CA TRP A 208 -4.09 -31.17 -6.58
C TRP A 208 -4.95 -29.93 -6.35
N ARG A 209 -5.81 -29.95 -5.32
CA ARG A 209 -6.62 -28.77 -4.94
C ARG A 209 -5.76 -27.56 -4.62
N THR A 210 -4.65 -27.78 -3.93
CA THR A 210 -3.69 -26.72 -3.57
C THR A 210 -3.05 -26.13 -4.82
N ILE A 211 -2.60 -26.96 -5.77
CA ILE A 211 -2.06 -26.53 -7.07
C ILE A 211 -3.07 -25.68 -7.82
N CYS A 212 -4.32 -26.15 -7.96
CA CYS A 212 -5.39 -25.41 -8.63
C CYS A 212 -5.67 -24.05 -7.97
N ALA A 213 -5.74 -24.01 -6.64
CA ALA A 213 -5.95 -22.78 -5.89
C ALA A 213 -4.78 -21.80 -6.04
N MET A 214 -3.54 -22.27 -5.91
CA MET A 214 -2.33 -21.45 -6.08
C MET A 214 -2.18 -20.93 -7.50
N ALA A 215 -2.53 -21.72 -8.52
CA ALA A 215 -2.51 -21.28 -9.91
C ALA A 215 -3.51 -20.13 -10.15
N LEU A 216 -4.74 -20.29 -9.68
CA LEU A 216 -5.75 -19.23 -9.78
C LEU A 216 -5.33 -17.96 -9.01
N ASP A 217 -4.85 -18.11 -7.77
CA ASP A 217 -4.37 -16.99 -6.96
C ASP A 217 -3.21 -16.26 -7.65
N ARG A 218 -2.24 -17.00 -8.19
CA ARG A 218 -1.11 -16.42 -8.95
C ARG A 218 -1.59 -15.57 -10.14
N ARG A 219 -2.60 -16.03 -10.90
CA ARG A 219 -3.20 -15.24 -11.99
C ARG A 219 -3.81 -13.94 -11.47
N LEU A 220 -4.66 -14.06 -10.45
CA LEU A 220 -5.38 -12.92 -9.87
C LEU A 220 -4.40 -11.89 -9.28
N GLN A 221 -3.31 -12.34 -8.66
CA GLN A 221 -2.27 -11.44 -8.15
C GLN A 221 -1.59 -10.64 -9.26
N ILE A 222 -1.34 -11.24 -10.44
CA ILE A 222 -0.75 -10.54 -11.59
C ILE A 222 -1.72 -9.47 -12.11
N GLU A 223 -2.99 -9.81 -12.26
CA GLU A 223 -4.05 -8.90 -12.73
C GLU A 223 -4.32 -7.76 -11.74
N GLU A 224 -4.35 -8.06 -10.44
CA GLU A 224 -4.52 -7.05 -9.39
C GLU A 224 -3.32 -6.10 -9.35
N THR A 225 -2.09 -6.62 -9.49
CA THR A 225 -0.87 -5.79 -9.56
C THR A 225 -0.96 -4.77 -10.69
N TRP A 226 -1.42 -5.18 -11.87
CA TRP A 226 -1.63 -4.26 -12.99
C TRP A 226 -2.67 -3.18 -12.67
N THR A 227 -3.78 -3.59 -12.06
CA THR A 227 -4.83 -2.65 -11.64
C THR A 227 -4.30 -1.61 -10.66
N LEU A 228 -3.48 -2.04 -9.69
CA LEU A 228 -2.86 -1.15 -8.72
C LEU A 228 -1.82 -0.22 -9.35
N TRP A 229 -1.00 -0.71 -10.28
CA TRP A 229 -0.05 0.11 -11.02
C TRP A 229 -0.75 1.17 -11.87
N CYS A 230 -1.78 0.79 -12.64
CA CYS A 230 -2.56 1.74 -13.43
C CYS A 230 -3.16 2.85 -12.57
N ARG A 231 -3.72 2.49 -11.42
CA ARG A 231 -4.28 3.46 -10.47
C ARG A 231 -3.21 4.41 -9.95
N PHE A 232 -2.08 3.87 -9.50
CA PHE A 232 -0.95 4.65 -9.03
C PHE A 232 -0.42 5.61 -10.09
N LEU A 233 -0.17 5.13 -11.31
CA LEU A 233 0.37 5.94 -12.39
C LEU A 233 -0.59 7.06 -12.80
N ASN A 234 -1.90 6.80 -12.81
CA ASN A 234 -2.91 7.80 -13.12
C ASN A 234 -3.00 8.87 -12.03
N ASP A 235 -3.11 8.45 -10.76
CA ASP A 235 -3.20 9.36 -9.62
C ASP A 235 -1.91 10.20 -9.48
N TYR A 236 -0.74 9.57 -9.67
CA TYR A 236 0.55 10.27 -9.70
C TYR A 236 0.63 11.27 -10.85
N SER A 237 0.22 10.89 -12.07
CA SER A 237 0.25 11.80 -13.23
C SER A 237 -0.58 13.06 -13.00
N ARG A 238 -1.80 12.92 -12.47
CA ARG A 238 -2.67 14.05 -12.11
C ARG A 238 -2.04 14.95 -11.05
N PHE A 239 -1.43 14.35 -10.04
CA PHE A 239 -0.69 15.08 -9.01
C PHE A 239 0.51 15.82 -9.60
N GLU A 240 1.27 15.15 -10.48
CA GLU A 240 2.46 15.70 -11.11
C GLU A 240 2.14 16.90 -12.02
N ASP A 241 1.05 16.83 -12.79
CA ASP A 241 0.61 17.92 -13.66
C ASP A 241 0.29 19.18 -12.86
N TRP A 242 -0.43 19.03 -11.74
CA TRP A 242 -0.66 20.14 -10.81
C TRP A 242 0.65 20.64 -10.21
N LEU A 243 1.54 19.73 -9.78
CA LEU A 243 2.82 20.08 -9.16
C LEU A 243 3.68 20.91 -10.12
N LYS A 244 3.78 20.51 -11.39
CA LYS A 244 4.47 21.26 -12.45
C LYS A 244 3.90 22.67 -12.61
N MET A 245 2.57 22.83 -12.56
CA MET A 245 1.92 24.13 -12.68
C MET A 245 2.21 25.03 -11.45
N ALA A 246 2.14 24.45 -10.26
CA ALA A 246 2.42 25.16 -9.00
C ALA A 246 3.89 25.59 -8.91
N GLU A 247 4.83 24.72 -9.30
CA GLU A 247 6.25 25.03 -9.39
C GLU A 247 6.54 26.17 -10.37
N ARG A 248 5.90 26.17 -11.54
CA ARG A 248 6.01 27.28 -12.52
C ARG A 248 5.50 28.59 -11.94
N THR A 249 4.40 28.56 -11.20
CA THR A 249 3.85 29.73 -10.52
C THR A 249 4.81 30.26 -9.46
N ALA A 250 5.47 29.37 -8.72
CA ALA A 250 6.44 29.73 -7.68
C ALA A 250 7.82 30.14 -8.24
N ALA A 251 8.14 29.84 -9.50
CA ALA A 251 9.48 30.02 -10.07
C ALA A 251 9.96 31.47 -10.11
N ASN A 252 9.07 32.43 -10.40
CA ASN A 252 9.40 33.86 -10.49
C ASN A 252 8.32 34.71 -9.81
N PRO A 253 8.34 34.84 -8.48
CA PRO A 253 7.35 35.62 -7.74
C PRO A 253 7.65 37.12 -7.81
N ASN A 254 6.63 37.93 -8.09
CA ASN A 254 6.70 39.40 -8.05
C ASN A 254 6.78 39.89 -6.59
N SER A 255 7.95 39.77 -5.96
CA SER A 255 8.10 39.88 -4.50
C SER A 255 9.38 40.59 -4.05
N ALA A 256 10.11 41.19 -4.98
CA ALA A 256 11.21 42.12 -4.75
C ALA A 256 11.18 43.17 -5.86
N ASP A 257 11.50 44.42 -5.55
CA ASP A 257 11.55 45.54 -6.49
C ASP A 257 10.26 45.74 -7.31
N VAL A 258 9.11 45.56 -6.65
CA VAL A 258 7.77 45.73 -7.26
C VAL A 258 6.98 46.80 -6.52
N LEU A 259 6.00 47.36 -7.22
CA LEU A 259 5.03 48.29 -6.63
C LEU A 259 4.26 47.64 -5.48
N PHE A 260 3.88 48.41 -4.46
CA PHE A 260 3.06 47.94 -3.34
C PHE A 260 1.74 47.31 -3.80
N SER A 261 1.08 47.90 -4.78
CA SER A 261 -0.16 47.36 -5.38
C SER A 261 0.06 45.98 -5.99
N VAL A 262 1.15 45.81 -6.75
CA VAL A 262 1.55 44.53 -7.37
C VAL A 262 1.90 43.50 -6.31
N ALA A 263 2.64 43.89 -5.26
CA ALA A 263 2.96 43.00 -4.14
C ALA A 263 1.70 42.51 -3.40
N LYS A 264 0.69 43.37 -3.23
CA LYS A 264 -0.59 43.03 -2.59
C LYS A 264 -1.41 42.06 -3.44
N GLU A 265 -1.40 42.21 -4.75
CA GLU A 265 -2.03 41.24 -5.67
C GLU A 265 -1.28 39.90 -5.68
N GLU A 266 0.06 39.94 -5.73
CA GLU A 266 0.89 38.74 -5.69
C GLU A 266 0.73 38.00 -4.35
N LEU A 267 0.57 38.71 -3.23
CA LEU A 267 0.27 38.13 -1.93
C LEU A 267 -1.03 37.31 -1.97
N LYS A 268 -2.14 37.89 -2.46
CA LYS A 268 -3.42 37.18 -2.59
C LYS A 268 -3.30 35.92 -3.47
N LYS A 269 -2.54 36.02 -4.56
CA LYS A 269 -2.26 34.88 -5.46
C LYS A 269 -1.50 33.77 -4.74
N PHE A 270 -0.47 34.10 -3.95
CA PHE A 270 0.29 33.10 -3.19
C PHE A 270 -0.48 32.55 -1.98
N GLU A 271 -1.39 33.29 -1.38
CA GLU A 271 -2.30 32.78 -0.34
C GLU A 271 -3.26 31.74 -0.93
N SER A 272 -3.78 31.99 -2.12
CA SER A 272 -4.57 31.01 -2.87
C SER A 272 -3.74 29.77 -3.23
N LEU A 273 -2.49 29.95 -3.66
CA LEU A 273 -1.57 28.83 -3.93
C LEU A 273 -1.27 28.03 -2.67
N GLN A 274 -1.02 28.68 -1.54
CA GLN A 274 -0.79 28.02 -0.25
C GLN A 274 -2.01 27.20 0.15
N ARG A 275 -3.24 27.72 0.00
CA ARG A 275 -4.46 26.94 0.25
C ARG A 275 -4.51 25.69 -0.63
N GLN A 276 -4.21 25.81 -1.93
CA GLN A 276 -4.15 24.66 -2.83
C GLN A 276 -3.09 23.64 -2.39
N VAL A 277 -1.91 24.08 -1.96
CA VAL A 277 -0.88 23.17 -1.41
C VAL A 277 -1.42 22.44 -0.18
N HIS A 278 -2.13 23.09 0.73
CA HIS A 278 -2.74 22.38 1.87
C HIS A 278 -3.80 21.36 1.42
N GLU A 279 -4.66 21.71 0.47
CA GLU A 279 -5.71 20.82 -0.05
C GLU A 279 -5.12 19.58 -0.76
N ARG A 280 -4.01 19.75 -1.48
CA ARG A 280 -3.36 18.70 -2.27
C ARG A 280 -2.51 17.74 -1.45
N LEU A 281 -2.29 18.02 -0.16
CA LEU A 281 -1.56 17.14 0.75
C LEU A 281 -2.19 15.74 0.78
N THR A 282 -3.52 15.69 0.81
CA THR A 282 -4.29 14.43 0.78
C THR A 282 -4.01 13.59 -0.48
N GLN A 283 -3.74 14.22 -1.62
CA GLN A 283 -3.41 13.53 -2.87
C GLN A 283 -1.99 12.98 -2.86
N LEU A 284 -1.04 13.73 -2.30
CA LEU A 284 0.32 13.22 -2.07
C LEU A 284 0.30 12.01 -1.12
N GLU A 285 -0.45 12.11 -0.02
CA GLU A 285 -0.62 11.01 0.93
C GLU A 285 -1.27 9.79 0.28
N LEU A 286 -2.28 9.98 -0.58
CA LEU A 286 -2.91 8.90 -1.34
C LEU A 286 -1.88 8.15 -2.19
N VAL A 287 -1.09 8.87 -2.98
CA VAL A 287 -0.03 8.28 -3.84
C VAL A 287 1.01 7.55 -2.97
N ASN A 288 1.45 8.15 -1.87
CA ASN A 288 2.38 7.54 -0.92
C ASN A 288 1.80 6.26 -0.26
N ASN A 289 0.52 6.27 0.09
CA ASN A 289 -0.18 5.10 0.64
C ASN A 289 -0.27 3.98 -0.39
N GLN A 290 -0.59 4.30 -1.64
CA GLN A 290 -0.65 3.32 -2.74
C GLN A 290 0.72 2.66 -2.98
N TYR A 291 1.80 3.44 -3.01
CA TYR A 291 3.15 2.88 -3.11
C TYR A 291 3.52 2.02 -1.89
N ARG A 292 3.20 2.45 -0.67
CA ARG A 292 3.43 1.65 0.55
C ARG A 292 2.67 0.32 0.52
N ARG A 293 1.45 0.29 -0.02
CA ARG A 293 0.70 -0.95 -0.25
C ARG A 293 1.44 -1.86 -1.24
N LEU A 294 1.83 -1.34 -2.40
CA LEU A 294 2.59 -2.08 -3.41
C LEU A 294 3.89 -2.68 -2.83
N ALA A 295 4.62 -1.90 -2.03
CA ALA A 295 5.86 -2.35 -1.40
C ALA A 295 5.63 -3.47 -0.36
N ARG A 296 4.61 -3.33 0.51
CA ARG A 296 4.28 -4.35 1.52
C ARG A 296 3.83 -5.67 0.91
N GLU A 297 3.13 -5.60 -0.22
CA GLU A 297 2.64 -6.77 -0.95
C GLU A 297 3.67 -7.35 -1.93
N ASN A 298 4.91 -6.83 -1.96
CA ASN A 298 5.98 -7.22 -2.89
C ASN A 298 5.59 -7.08 -4.39
N ARG A 299 4.76 -6.08 -4.70
CA ARG A 299 4.24 -5.77 -6.05
C ARG A 299 5.00 -4.63 -6.75
N THR A 300 6.18 -4.28 -6.28
CA THR A 300 7.03 -3.25 -6.88
C THR A 300 7.95 -3.80 -7.95
N ASP A 301 8.37 -2.95 -8.88
CA ASP A 301 9.34 -3.29 -9.90
C ASP A 301 10.78 -3.33 -9.35
N ARG A 302 11.60 -4.24 -9.90
CA ARG A 302 13.02 -4.36 -9.55
C ARG A 302 13.87 -3.19 -10.02
N ALA A 303 13.45 -2.51 -11.09
CA ALA A 303 14.09 -1.29 -11.57
C ALA A 303 13.93 -0.10 -10.59
N SER A 304 13.15 -0.25 -9.51
CA SER A 304 12.90 0.78 -8.50
C SER A 304 12.30 2.07 -9.08
N HIS A 305 11.62 1.98 -10.22
CA HIS A 305 11.00 3.11 -10.89
C HIS A 305 9.88 3.71 -10.04
N LEU A 306 9.00 2.88 -9.49
CA LEU A 306 7.92 3.34 -8.61
C LEU A 306 8.47 4.07 -7.37
N LYS A 307 9.56 3.54 -6.79
CA LYS A 307 10.25 4.18 -5.66
C LYS A 307 10.84 5.54 -6.05
N ALA A 308 11.49 5.62 -7.20
CA ALA A 308 12.08 6.86 -7.72
C ALA A 308 10.99 7.92 -7.96
N MET A 309 9.86 7.55 -8.57
CA MET A 309 8.73 8.46 -8.78
C MET A 309 8.22 9.05 -7.47
N VAL A 310 7.93 8.19 -6.48
CA VAL A 310 7.42 8.65 -5.18
C VAL A 310 8.42 9.54 -4.45
N SER A 311 9.69 9.15 -4.40
CA SER A 311 10.72 9.96 -3.73
C SER A 311 10.91 11.32 -4.40
N GLU A 312 10.94 11.37 -5.72
CA GLU A 312 11.06 12.63 -6.46
C GLU A 312 9.81 13.52 -6.30
N GLY A 313 8.61 12.94 -6.36
CA GLY A 313 7.36 13.66 -6.10
C GLY A 313 7.31 14.30 -4.71
N ASN A 314 7.73 13.56 -3.67
CA ASN A 314 7.82 14.09 -2.30
C ASN A 314 8.87 15.20 -2.19
N ARG A 315 10.06 15.00 -2.76
CA ARG A 315 11.13 16.01 -2.73
C ARG A 315 10.69 17.33 -3.40
N ARG A 316 10.04 17.22 -4.56
CA ARG A 316 9.51 18.37 -5.30
C ARG A 316 8.39 19.07 -4.53
N TRP A 317 7.49 18.31 -3.93
CA TRP A 317 6.46 18.83 -3.03
C TRP A 317 7.06 19.64 -1.88
N ASP A 318 8.03 19.08 -1.15
CA ASP A 318 8.67 19.75 -0.02
C ASP A 318 9.34 21.04 -0.50
N THR A 319 10.07 20.98 -1.62
CA THR A 319 10.71 22.16 -2.22
C THR A 319 9.69 23.25 -2.54
N LEU A 320 8.58 22.90 -3.17
CA LEU A 320 7.50 23.83 -3.49
C LEU A 320 6.88 24.43 -2.21
N HIS A 321 6.57 23.60 -1.21
CA HIS A 321 5.97 24.02 0.04
C HIS A 321 6.85 25.05 0.77
N HIS A 322 8.14 24.74 0.95
CA HIS A 322 9.10 25.65 1.58
C HIS A 322 9.22 26.96 0.79
N ARG A 323 9.28 26.88 -0.53
CA ARG A 323 9.38 28.04 -1.42
C ARG A 323 8.15 28.95 -1.33
N VAL A 324 6.94 28.38 -1.36
CA VAL A 324 5.69 29.13 -1.21
C VAL A 324 5.63 29.83 0.15
N THR A 325 6.00 29.14 1.24
CA THR A 325 6.05 29.74 2.58
C THR A 325 7.04 30.90 2.66
N ALA A 326 8.25 30.74 2.09
CA ALA A 326 9.25 31.81 2.09
C ALA A 326 8.78 33.05 1.31
N ILE A 327 8.16 32.85 0.14
CA ILE A 327 7.60 33.94 -0.68
C ILE A 327 6.49 34.66 0.10
N LEU A 328 5.58 33.92 0.73
CA LEU A 328 4.51 34.48 1.53
C LEU A 328 5.02 35.27 2.73
N HIS A 329 6.01 34.76 3.46
CA HIS A 329 6.61 35.51 4.56
C HIS A 329 7.19 36.85 4.09
N ARG A 330 7.93 36.84 2.97
CA ARG A 330 8.49 38.07 2.40
C ARG A 330 7.40 39.07 1.99
N LEU A 331 6.38 38.61 1.26
CA LEU A 331 5.28 39.45 0.80
C LEU A 331 4.48 40.02 1.98
N LYS A 332 4.09 39.17 2.94
CA LYS A 332 3.36 39.60 4.15
C LYS A 332 4.13 40.61 4.96
N TYR A 333 5.43 40.41 5.13
CA TYR A 333 6.29 41.36 5.82
C TYR A 333 6.29 42.71 5.08
N PHE A 334 6.61 42.71 3.78
CA PHE A 334 6.65 43.94 2.98
C PHE A 334 5.31 44.70 3.00
N THR A 335 4.18 44.00 2.80
CA THR A 335 2.86 44.64 2.81
C THR A 335 2.48 45.15 4.20
N SER A 336 2.78 44.38 5.25
CA SER A 336 2.49 44.77 6.64
C SER A 336 3.26 46.02 7.04
N GLN A 337 4.53 46.14 6.66
CA GLN A 337 5.31 47.33 7.00
C GLN A 337 4.72 48.60 6.36
N ARG A 338 4.26 48.52 5.10
CA ARG A 338 3.62 49.66 4.43
C ARG A 338 2.26 49.99 5.05
N GLU A 339 1.44 48.99 5.38
CA GLU A 339 0.13 49.18 6.03
C GLU A 339 0.27 49.75 7.46
N GLU A 340 1.29 49.33 8.22
CA GLU A 340 1.61 49.89 9.54
C GLU A 340 2.02 51.36 9.46
N PHE A 341 2.82 51.72 8.46
CA PHE A 341 3.20 53.10 8.17
C PHE A 341 1.96 53.95 7.86
N GLU A 342 1.12 53.50 6.92
CA GLU A 342 -0.11 54.20 6.54
C GLU A 342 -1.03 54.38 7.75
N SER A 343 -1.27 53.33 8.54
CA SER A 343 -2.13 53.40 9.73
C SER A 343 -1.60 54.37 10.79
N THR A 344 -0.28 54.37 11.03
CA THR A 344 0.35 55.29 12.00
C THR A 344 0.29 56.72 11.51
N ARG A 345 0.58 56.96 10.21
CA ARG A 345 0.44 58.28 9.56
C ARG A 345 -0.98 58.81 9.67
N GLU A 346 -1.98 58.00 9.33
CA GLU A 346 -3.39 58.37 9.44
C GLU A 346 -3.77 58.72 10.89
N SER A 347 -3.32 57.93 11.87
CA SER A 347 -3.55 58.25 13.28
C SER A 347 -2.94 59.60 13.69
N MET A 348 -1.77 59.96 13.16
CA MET A 348 -1.15 61.26 13.43
C MET A 348 -1.90 62.41 12.75
N LEU A 349 -2.34 62.21 11.51
CA LEU A 349 -3.15 63.20 10.79
C LEU A 349 -4.47 63.49 11.49
N VAL A 350 -5.16 62.45 11.99
CA VAL A 350 -6.39 62.61 12.78
C VAL A 350 -6.12 63.41 14.06
N TRP A 351 -5.04 63.09 14.78
CA TRP A 351 -4.66 63.84 15.98
C TRP A 351 -4.33 65.31 15.67
N LEU A 352 -3.56 65.60 14.63
CA LEU A 352 -3.25 66.96 14.19
C LEU A 352 -4.51 67.73 13.79
N THR A 353 -5.44 67.07 13.09
CA THR A 353 -6.72 67.67 12.70
C THR A 353 -7.56 68.01 13.91
N GLU A 354 -7.67 67.10 14.88
CA GLU A 354 -8.39 67.36 16.12
C GLU A 354 -7.75 68.50 16.92
N LEU A 355 -6.42 68.52 17.03
CA LEU A 355 -5.69 69.58 17.69
C LEU A 355 -5.94 70.95 17.03
N ASP A 356 -5.91 71.02 15.70
CA ASP A 356 -6.15 72.26 14.96
C ASP A 356 -7.62 72.73 15.07
N LEU A 357 -8.58 71.79 15.12
CA LEU A 357 -9.99 72.09 15.40
C LEU A 357 -10.18 72.63 16.82
N GLN A 358 -9.56 72.01 17.83
CA GLN A 358 -9.59 72.49 19.20
C GLN A 358 -8.94 73.87 19.33
N LEU A 359 -7.82 74.11 18.64
CA LEU A 359 -7.16 75.41 18.56
C LEU A 359 -8.10 76.47 17.96
N THR A 360 -8.79 76.12 16.87
CA THR A 360 -9.81 76.96 16.24
C THR A 360 -10.96 77.28 17.19
N ASN A 361 -11.43 76.29 17.95
CA ASN A 361 -12.48 76.49 18.96
C ASN A 361 -12.05 77.47 20.05
N VAL A 362 -10.84 77.29 20.62
CA VAL A 362 -10.31 78.19 21.66
C VAL A 362 -10.09 79.61 21.10
N GLU A 363 -9.61 79.72 19.87
CA GLU A 363 -9.30 81.00 19.23
C GLU A 363 -10.56 81.82 18.89
N HIS A 364 -11.56 81.20 18.26
CA HIS A 364 -12.68 81.93 17.64
C HIS A 364 -14.03 81.75 18.33
N PHE A 365 -14.25 80.65 19.06
CA PHE A 365 -15.58 80.27 19.54
C PHE A 365 -15.69 80.23 21.07
N SER A 366 -14.59 80.00 21.78
CA SER A 366 -14.57 79.95 23.24
C SER A 366 -14.75 81.35 23.87
N GLU A 367 -15.73 81.46 24.78
CA GLU A 367 -15.98 82.63 25.63
C GLU A 367 -15.09 82.66 26.89
N SER A 368 -14.17 81.70 27.04
CA SER A 368 -13.23 81.64 28.17
C SER A 368 -12.35 82.90 28.27
N ASP A 369 -11.95 83.24 29.50
CA ASP A 369 -11.01 84.34 29.74
C ASP A 369 -9.59 84.02 29.19
N VAL A 370 -8.76 85.06 29.07
CA VAL A 370 -7.40 84.95 28.50
C VAL A 370 -6.54 83.95 29.30
N HIS A 371 -6.70 83.91 30.63
CA HIS A 371 -5.92 83.02 31.49
C HIS A 371 -6.29 81.54 31.24
N GLN A 372 -7.58 81.23 31.11
CA GLN A 372 -8.07 79.89 30.77
C GLN A 372 -7.63 79.47 29.35
N LYS A 373 -7.64 80.40 28.39
CA LYS A 373 -7.12 80.13 27.03
C LYS A 373 -5.63 79.81 27.06
N ILE A 374 -4.81 80.57 27.80
CA ILE A 374 -3.37 80.28 27.97
C ILE A 374 -3.18 78.90 28.63
N GLN A 375 -3.99 78.54 29.63
CA GLN A 375 -3.92 77.22 30.26
C GLN A 375 -4.24 76.08 29.28
N GLN A 376 -5.24 76.24 28.40
CA GLN A 376 -5.57 75.27 27.35
C GLN A 376 -4.46 75.17 26.29
N LEU A 377 -3.83 76.28 25.91
CA LEU A 377 -2.68 76.25 25.00
C LEU A 377 -1.47 75.54 25.63
N ASN A 378 -1.24 75.72 26.93
CA ASN A 378 -0.19 75.00 27.66
C ASN A 378 -0.49 73.49 27.75
N SER A 379 -1.76 73.06 27.80
CA SER A 379 -2.10 71.62 27.72
C SER A 379 -1.87 71.07 26.32
N PHE A 380 -2.28 71.79 25.27
CA PHE A 380 -2.00 71.41 23.89
C PHE A 380 -0.50 71.32 23.61
N GLN A 381 0.30 72.25 24.15
CA GLN A 381 1.75 72.19 24.03
C GLN A 381 2.35 70.94 24.68
N LYS A 382 1.83 70.52 25.84
CA LYS A 382 2.23 69.25 26.46
C LYS A 382 1.86 68.05 25.58
N GLU A 383 0.67 68.05 24.98
CA GLU A 383 0.25 67.00 24.05
C GLU A 383 1.13 66.92 22.81
N ILE A 384 1.54 68.07 22.26
CA ILE A 384 2.52 68.13 21.16
C ILE A 384 3.83 67.47 21.60
N THR A 385 4.38 67.88 22.75
CA THR A 385 5.66 67.32 23.22
C THR A 385 5.60 65.80 23.43
N LEU A 386 4.45 65.25 23.84
CA LEU A 386 4.26 63.81 24.01
C LEU A 386 4.15 63.06 22.67
N ASN A 387 3.63 63.70 21.62
CA ASN A 387 3.49 63.09 20.30
C ASN A 387 4.68 63.32 19.36
N THR A 388 5.58 64.27 19.69
CA THR A 388 6.82 64.52 18.95
C THR A 388 7.63 63.25 18.72
N GLU A 389 7.89 62.45 19.76
CA GLU A 389 8.67 61.22 19.64
C GLU A 389 8.02 60.20 18.68
N ARG A 390 6.69 60.17 18.63
CA ARG A 390 5.94 59.28 17.74
C ARG A 390 6.03 59.75 16.28
N ILE A 391 6.01 61.07 16.04
CA ILE A 391 6.20 61.66 14.71
C ILE A 391 7.63 61.40 14.22
N ASP A 392 8.64 61.64 15.06
CA ASP A 392 10.04 61.38 14.72
C ASP A 392 10.27 59.90 14.39
N SER A 393 9.69 59.00 15.20
CA SER A 393 9.75 57.55 14.94
C SER A 393 9.08 57.18 13.62
N LEU A 394 7.96 57.81 13.28
CA LEU A 394 7.25 57.59 12.01
C LEU A 394 8.08 58.08 10.80
N ILE A 395 8.76 59.22 10.92
CA ILE A 395 9.65 59.74 9.88
C ILE A 395 10.79 58.78 9.63
N VAL A 396 11.52 58.36 10.68
CA VAL A 396 12.62 57.39 10.57
C VAL A 396 12.12 56.06 9.98
N PHE A 397 10.92 55.62 10.37
CA PHE A 397 10.31 54.41 9.82
C PHE A 397 10.02 54.55 8.32
N GLY A 398 9.43 55.68 7.90
CA GLY A 398 9.13 55.98 6.51
C GLY A 398 10.39 56.11 5.64
N GLU A 399 11.45 56.75 6.13
CA GLU A 399 12.76 56.81 5.47
C GLU A 399 13.34 55.40 5.24
N GLY A 400 13.22 54.52 6.24
CA GLY A 400 13.61 53.12 6.11
C GLY A 400 12.78 52.34 5.07
N LEU A 401 11.51 52.71 4.87
CA LEU A 401 10.66 52.14 3.82
C LEU A 401 11.03 52.63 2.44
N ILE A 402 11.31 53.92 2.27
CA ILE A 402 11.75 54.54 1.01
C ILE A 402 12.96 53.79 0.44
N GLN A 403 13.94 53.46 1.28
CA GLN A 403 15.15 52.74 0.88
C GLN A 403 14.88 51.32 0.35
N LYS A 404 13.77 50.70 0.75
CA LYS A 404 13.42 49.30 0.44
C LYS A 404 12.27 49.17 -0.56
N SER A 405 11.71 50.28 -1.02
CA SER A 405 10.55 50.33 -1.90
C SER A 405 10.97 50.55 -3.35
N SER A 406 10.04 50.26 -4.26
CA SER A 406 10.21 50.64 -5.67
C SER A 406 10.36 52.16 -5.81
N PRO A 407 11.03 52.69 -6.85
CA PRO A 407 11.22 54.14 -6.99
C PRO A 407 9.91 54.94 -7.00
N GLN A 408 8.84 54.37 -7.54
CA GLN A 408 7.53 55.03 -7.57
C GLN A 408 6.87 55.03 -6.20
N ASP A 409 6.86 53.90 -5.48
CA ASP A 409 6.31 53.87 -4.12
C ASP A 409 7.14 54.76 -3.20
N ALA A 410 8.48 54.70 -3.31
CA ALA A 410 9.41 55.52 -2.53
C ALA A 410 9.10 57.02 -2.67
N ALA A 411 8.84 57.49 -3.90
CA ALA A 411 8.42 58.87 -4.14
C ALA A 411 7.07 59.18 -3.46
N LEU A 412 6.10 58.27 -3.52
CA LEU A 412 4.81 58.46 -2.81
C LEU A 412 4.99 58.52 -1.29
N ILE A 413 5.83 57.66 -0.70
CA ILE A 413 6.12 57.70 0.75
C ILE A 413 6.81 59.03 1.11
N GLU A 414 7.74 59.50 0.27
CA GLU A 414 8.44 60.77 0.44
C GLU A 414 7.45 61.94 0.46
N ASP A 415 6.57 62.02 -0.55
CA ASP A 415 5.52 63.05 -0.64
C ASP A 415 4.58 63.01 0.59
N GLU A 416 4.14 61.81 1.00
CA GLU A 416 3.23 61.60 2.13
C GLU A 416 3.80 62.06 3.47
N LEU A 417 5.11 61.89 3.66
CA LEU A 417 5.81 62.35 4.85
C LEU A 417 6.06 63.87 4.81
N GLU A 418 6.39 64.43 3.65
CA GLU A 418 6.55 65.88 3.47
C GLU A 418 5.24 66.62 3.76
N GLU A 419 4.11 66.08 3.29
CA GLU A 419 2.77 66.58 3.62
C GLU A 419 2.50 66.55 5.13
N LEU A 420 2.77 65.41 5.80
CA LEU A 420 2.58 65.28 7.24
C LEU A 420 3.45 66.28 8.01
N HIS A 421 4.72 66.39 7.63
CA HIS A 421 5.66 67.30 8.28
C HIS A 421 5.24 68.76 8.11
N SER A 422 4.84 69.15 6.91
CA SER A 422 4.31 70.49 6.63
C SER A 422 3.08 70.79 7.48
N TYR A 423 2.16 69.83 7.60
CA TYR A 423 0.96 70.01 8.43
C TYR A 423 1.30 70.13 9.93
N CYS A 424 2.26 69.35 10.44
CA CYS A 424 2.78 69.52 11.80
C CYS A 424 3.30 70.95 12.01
N GLN A 425 4.14 71.44 11.09
CA GLN A 425 4.73 72.78 11.18
C GLN A 425 3.66 73.88 11.19
N GLU A 426 2.63 73.76 10.36
CA GLU A 426 1.53 74.73 10.31
C GLU A 426 0.75 74.80 11.63
N VAL A 427 0.30 73.65 12.15
CA VAL A 427 -0.49 73.57 13.39
C VAL A 427 0.35 74.03 14.59
N PHE A 428 1.59 73.56 14.71
CA PHE A 428 2.47 73.93 15.83
C PHE A 428 2.83 75.42 15.78
N SER A 429 3.16 75.96 14.60
CA SER A 429 3.43 77.39 14.43
C SER A 429 2.20 78.24 14.73
N ARG A 430 0.99 77.76 14.38
CA ARG A 430 -0.27 78.44 14.70
C ARG A 430 -0.47 78.50 16.21
N LEU A 431 -0.25 77.40 16.93
CA LEU A 431 -0.34 77.37 18.39
C LEU A 431 0.64 78.35 19.03
N VAL A 432 1.91 78.35 18.59
CA VAL A 432 2.93 79.28 19.10
C VAL A 432 2.54 80.74 18.84
N ARG A 433 2.12 81.07 17.62
CA ARG A 433 1.66 82.42 17.26
C ARG A 433 0.44 82.83 18.09
N PHE A 434 -0.48 81.92 18.35
CA PHE A 434 -1.67 82.21 19.16
C PHE A 434 -1.30 82.41 20.64
N HIS A 435 -0.42 81.58 21.19
CA HIS A 435 0.10 81.73 22.56
C HIS A 435 0.84 83.06 22.74
N GLN A 436 1.72 83.44 21.80
CA GLN A 436 2.41 84.73 21.80
C GLN A 436 1.45 85.91 21.75
N ARG A 437 0.39 85.84 20.92
CA ARG A 437 -0.63 86.89 20.84
C ARG A 437 -1.40 87.10 22.14
N LEU A 438 -1.68 86.03 22.88
CA LEU A 438 -2.37 86.11 24.19
C LEU A 438 -1.43 86.54 25.32
N SER A 439 -0.14 86.22 25.21
CA SER A 439 0.88 86.53 26.21
C SER A 439 1.48 87.93 26.06
N GLN A 440 1.21 88.65 24.96
CA GLN A 440 1.59 90.05 24.82
C GLN A 440 0.63 90.94 25.65
N PRO A 441 1.15 91.73 26.61
CA PRO A 441 0.31 92.63 27.40
C PRO A 441 -0.24 93.75 26.52
N PRO A 442 -1.44 94.30 26.80
CA PRO A 442 -1.86 95.56 26.19
C PRO A 442 -0.98 96.68 26.76
N MET A 443 0.13 96.98 26.06
CA MET A 443 0.98 98.17 26.20
C MET A 443 0.82 98.95 27.51
N ILE A 444 1.27 98.37 28.63
CA ILE A 444 1.77 99.09 29.80
C ILE A 444 2.94 98.26 30.36
N THR A 445 4.05 98.96 30.56
CA THR A 445 5.42 98.54 30.88
C THR A 445 5.57 97.69 32.15
N GLU A 446 6.67 96.91 32.20
CA GLU A 446 7.29 96.18 33.35
C GLU A 446 6.67 94.78 33.61
N GLU A 447 7.37 93.64 33.76
CA GLU A 447 8.75 93.20 34.09
C GLU A 447 9.01 91.80 33.44
N PRO A 448 10.22 91.20 33.50
CA PRO A 448 10.48 89.92 32.84
C PRO A 448 10.13 88.73 33.75
N GLU A 449 9.10 87.96 33.39
CA GLU A 449 8.88 86.63 33.96
C GLU A 449 8.84 85.56 32.86
N LEU A 450 9.78 84.61 33.01
CA LEU A 450 9.69 83.22 32.57
C LEU A 450 9.48 82.96 31.06
N THR A 451 10.52 83.27 30.28
CA THR A 451 10.79 82.59 29.00
C THR A 451 11.28 81.15 29.26
N PHE A 452 10.39 80.26 29.68
CA PHE A 452 10.71 78.83 29.76
C PHE A 452 9.60 78.02 29.09
N SER A 453 10.01 77.13 28.18
CA SER A 453 9.18 76.16 27.44
C SER A 453 8.46 76.67 26.18
N LEU A 454 9.12 77.41 25.29
CA LEU A 454 8.67 77.57 23.89
C LEU A 454 9.68 77.00 22.89
N GLU A 455 10.97 76.93 23.25
CA GLU A 455 12.06 76.49 22.38
C GLU A 455 11.97 75.01 21.97
N THR A 456 11.59 74.11 22.87
CA THR A 456 11.53 72.67 22.56
C THR A 456 10.44 72.33 21.53
N SER A 457 9.37 73.15 21.46
CA SER A 457 8.32 73.01 20.44
C SER A 457 8.69 73.69 19.11
N LEU A 458 9.59 74.68 19.15
CA LEU A 458 10.13 75.38 17.97
C LEU A 458 11.25 74.61 17.28
N GLU A 459 11.99 73.75 17.97
CA GLU A 459 13.03 72.90 17.37
C GLU A 459 12.50 71.93 16.30
N LEU A 460 11.21 71.53 16.37
CA LEU A 460 10.52 70.78 15.31
C LEU A 460 10.09 71.69 14.14
N ILE A 461 9.75 72.94 14.43
CA ILE A 461 9.29 73.94 13.45
C ILE A 461 10.46 74.36 12.54
N GLU A 462 11.69 74.40 13.07
CA GLU A 462 12.87 74.90 12.34
C GLU A 462 13.71 73.81 11.64
N ARG A 463 13.42 72.52 11.84
CA ARG A 463 14.18 71.43 11.19
C ARG A 463 13.78 71.29 9.71
N PRO A 464 14.71 71.44 8.76
CA PRO A 464 14.43 71.18 7.35
C PRO A 464 14.19 69.69 7.13
N TRP A 465 13.12 69.35 6.41
CA TRP A 465 12.82 67.97 6.07
C TRP A 465 13.97 67.38 5.23
N LEU A 466 14.59 66.29 5.71
CA LEU A 466 15.76 65.63 5.11
C LEU A 466 16.96 66.55 4.80
N GLY A 467 17.06 67.73 5.43
CA GLY A 467 18.10 68.72 5.10
C GLY A 467 17.99 69.35 3.69
N ARG A 468 16.83 69.25 3.03
CA ARG A 468 16.61 69.80 1.67
C ARG A 468 16.03 71.22 1.71
N SER A 469 16.59 72.11 0.88
CA SER A 469 15.98 73.40 0.54
C SER A 469 15.09 73.26 -0.71
N GLN A 470 14.02 74.08 -0.80
CA GLN A 470 13.08 74.14 -1.93
C GLN A 470 13.81 74.05 -3.29
N GLY A 471 13.58 72.96 -4.03
CA GLY A 471 14.11 72.77 -5.40
C GLY A 471 14.98 71.51 -5.64
N SER A 472 15.02 70.53 -4.74
CA SER A 472 15.88 69.35 -4.88
C SER A 472 15.13 68.13 -5.46
N LEU A 473 15.74 67.39 -6.42
CA LEU A 473 15.17 66.23 -7.14
C LEU A 473 14.74 65.07 -6.22
N PRO A 474 13.66 64.30 -6.52
CA PRO A 474 13.15 63.23 -5.65
C PRO A 474 14.25 62.24 -5.24
N ALA A 475 14.16 61.68 -4.03
CA ALA A 475 15.14 60.74 -3.50
C ALA A 475 15.23 59.50 -4.40
N THR A 476 16.19 59.50 -5.32
CA THR A 476 16.62 58.28 -5.99
C THR A 476 17.29 57.40 -4.93
N PRO A 477 17.07 56.08 -4.91
CA PRO A 477 17.53 55.17 -3.85
C PRO A 477 19.07 55.17 -3.62
N THR A 478 19.84 55.86 -4.46
CA THR A 478 21.29 55.96 -4.40
C THR A 478 21.87 57.12 -3.59
N HIS A 479 21.08 58.05 -3.05
CA HIS A 479 21.66 59.31 -2.51
C HIS A 479 21.66 59.52 -0.99
N LEU A 480 21.28 58.53 -0.17
CA LEU A 480 21.44 58.63 1.29
C LEU A 480 22.36 57.52 1.81
N LEU A 481 23.63 57.91 2.00
CA LEU A 481 24.71 57.28 2.78
C LEU A 481 25.39 56.00 2.22
N ASN A 482 26.66 56.19 1.87
CA ASN A 482 27.68 55.13 1.76
C ASN A 482 27.81 54.36 3.09
N SER A 483 27.61 53.04 3.04
CA SER A 483 28.23 52.07 3.95
C SER A 483 28.75 50.88 3.11
N PRO A 484 29.82 50.19 3.53
CA PRO A 484 30.66 49.42 2.62
C PRO A 484 29.95 48.17 2.10
N LEU A 485 30.15 47.88 0.81
CA LEU A 485 29.76 46.63 0.18
C LEU A 485 30.27 45.43 1.00
N GLU A 486 29.37 44.71 1.66
CA GLU A 486 29.52 43.26 1.80
C GLU A 486 28.82 42.59 0.62
N ARG A 487 29.65 42.15 -0.34
CA ARG A 487 29.25 41.16 -1.33
C ARG A 487 28.85 39.88 -0.58
N SER A 488 27.56 39.62 -0.40
CA SER A 488 27.09 38.26 -0.11
C SER A 488 27.01 37.50 -1.43
N GLY A 489 28.10 36.82 -1.76
CA GLY A 489 28.16 35.88 -2.87
C GLY A 489 27.19 34.71 -2.67
N GLN A 490 26.78 34.14 -3.80
CA GLN A 490 26.45 32.72 -3.90
C GLN A 490 27.48 31.90 -3.13
N GLU A 491 27.07 31.10 -2.15
CA GLU A 491 27.55 29.72 -1.95
C GLU A 491 26.47 28.92 -1.22
N THR A 492 25.84 28.00 -1.94
CA THR A 492 25.28 26.76 -1.37
C THR A 492 26.39 25.95 -0.70
N PRO A 493 26.22 25.45 0.53
CA PRO A 493 27.00 24.32 1.00
C PRO A 493 26.35 23.01 0.58
N VAL A 494 27.15 22.19 -0.08
CA VAL A 494 26.94 20.76 -0.34
C VAL A 494 26.85 19.98 0.98
N SER A 495 26.10 18.88 0.92
CA SER A 495 25.94 17.77 1.87
C SER A 495 26.98 17.58 2.97
N VAL A 496 26.48 17.23 4.16
CA VAL A 496 27.15 16.30 5.07
C VAL A 496 26.14 15.24 5.52
N ASP A 497 26.42 14.01 5.11
CA ASP A 497 25.85 12.76 5.60
C ASP A 497 26.06 12.56 7.11
N SER A 498 25.26 11.65 7.68
CA SER A 498 25.49 10.85 8.91
C SER A 498 25.00 11.53 10.21
N LEU A 499 24.24 10.92 11.14
CA LEU A 499 24.04 9.53 11.65
C LEU A 499 22.69 9.49 12.46
N PRO A 500 22.32 8.41 13.19
CA PRO A 500 21.87 7.07 12.75
C PRO A 500 20.49 6.66 13.36
N LEU A 501 20.00 5.49 12.90
CA LEU A 501 18.85 4.67 13.34
C LEU A 501 17.46 5.00 12.77
#